data_AF-A0A7H8PVQ7-F1
#
_entry.id   AF-A0A7H8PVQ7-F1
#
_cell.length_a   1.000
_cell.length_b   1.000
_cell.length_c   1.000
_cell.angle_alpha   90.00
_cell.angle_beta   90.00
_cell.angle_gamma   90.00
#
_symmetry.space_group_name_H-M   'P 1'
#
loop_
_entity.id
_entity.type
_entity.pdbx_description
1 polymer ?
#
loop_
_entity_poly.entity_id
_entity_poly.type
_entity_poly.pdbx_seq_one_letter_code
_entity_poly.pdbx_strand_id
1 'polypeptide(L)'
;MSLRQWHRLKLRYAEHAVEFFAGSSNLRPQLHSAFIQLAARAGEVRATLSVHHSLHGWLQVCDPEHRYPIINNPLRLNVSRLWRSVLYTLSEADTWPTDEEKSQRKMERQLKRRAEIAEARRSRFHLVKNDPHTEN
;
A
#
# COMPACT_ATOMS: atom_id res chain seq x y z
N MET A 1 -23.01 -13.29 8.33
CA MET A 1 -23.12 -12.44 9.54
C MET A 1 -21.79 -11.69 9.70
N SER A 2 -21.70 -10.45 9.21
CA SER A 2 -20.48 -9.65 9.40
C SER A 2 -20.47 -9.14 10.83
N LEU A 3 -19.49 -9.57 11.62
CA LEU A 3 -19.09 -8.87 12.84
C LEU A 3 -18.96 -7.38 12.48
N ARG A 4 -19.46 -6.50 13.35
CA ARG A 4 -19.34 -5.04 13.18
C ARG A 4 -17.86 -4.71 13.18
N GLN A 5 -17.26 -4.66 12.00
CA GLN A 5 -15.83 -4.42 11.85
C GLN A 5 -15.61 -2.91 11.94
N TRP A 6 -14.80 -2.52 12.91
CA TRP A 6 -14.42 -1.14 13.15
C TRP A 6 -13.05 -0.91 12.53
N HIS A 7 -12.91 0.16 11.77
CA HIS A 7 -11.64 0.55 11.16
C HIS A 7 -11.18 1.89 11.73
N ARG A 8 -9.87 2.00 11.88
CA ARG A 8 -9.19 3.28 12.15
C ARG A 8 -9.12 4.06 10.86
N LEU A 9 -9.68 5.26 10.88
CA LEU A 9 -9.76 6.16 9.74
C LEU A 9 -9.10 7.49 10.08
N LYS A 10 -8.62 8.18 9.04
CA LYS A 10 -7.94 9.47 9.17
C LYS A 10 -8.38 10.40 8.05
N LEU A 11 -8.89 11.58 8.41
CA LEU A 11 -9.04 12.68 7.48
C LEU A 11 -7.76 13.51 7.47
N ARG A 12 -7.31 13.90 6.28
CA ARG A 12 -6.11 14.74 6.11
C ARG A 12 -6.37 15.87 5.13
N TYR A 13 -5.94 17.07 5.51
CA TYR A 13 -5.85 18.24 4.64
C TYR A 13 -4.65 19.09 5.04
N ALA A 14 -3.77 19.41 4.09
CA ALA A 14 -2.48 20.04 4.34
C ALA A 14 -1.70 19.33 5.48
N GLU A 15 -1.30 20.08 6.50
CA GLU A 15 -0.58 19.58 7.69
C GLU A 15 -1.51 19.04 8.79
N HIS A 16 -2.82 19.21 8.62
CA HIS A 16 -3.80 18.82 9.63
C HIS A 16 -4.37 17.43 9.34
N ALA A 17 -4.47 16.64 10.41
CA ALA A 17 -5.12 15.34 10.39
C ALA A 17 -6.02 15.13 11.61
N VAL A 18 -7.10 14.37 11.41
CA VAL A 18 -8.01 13.94 12.47
C VAL A 18 -8.24 12.44 12.31
N GLU A 19 -7.88 11.68 13.33
CA GLU A 19 -8.12 10.23 13.40
C GLU A 19 -9.44 9.95 14.11
N PHE A 20 -10.15 8.91 13.66
CA PHE A 20 -11.40 8.47 14.25
C PHE A 20 -11.63 6.98 13.98
N PHE A 21 -12.54 6.37 14.74
CA PHE A 21 -12.92 4.97 14.56
C PHE A 21 -14.35 4.92 14.02
N ALA A 22 -14.56 4.12 12.98
CA ALA A 22 -15.90 3.92 12.44
C ALA A 22 -16.10 2.49 11.89
N GLY A 23 -17.34 2.03 12.00
CA GLY A 23 -17.91 0.92 11.26
C GLY A 23 -18.91 1.43 10.22
N SER A 24 -19.49 0.50 9.45
CA SER A 24 -20.50 0.82 8.42
C SER A 24 -21.71 1.60 8.97
N SER A 25 -22.13 1.31 10.20
CA SER A 25 -23.33 1.88 10.81
C SER A 25 -23.15 3.30 11.36
N ASN A 26 -21.92 3.72 11.66
CA ASN A 26 -21.64 5.03 12.26
C ASN A 26 -20.60 5.85 11.49
N LEU A 27 -20.25 5.45 10.27
CA LEU A 27 -19.33 6.20 9.42
C LEU A 27 -19.78 7.64 9.22
N ARG A 28 -21.07 7.87 8.93
CA ARG A 28 -21.60 9.22 8.68
C ARG A 28 -21.38 10.19 9.86
N PRO A 29 -21.87 9.90 11.09
CA PRO A 29 -21.69 10.82 12.21
C PRO A 29 -20.21 10.98 12.59
N GLN A 30 -19.41 9.92 12.54
CA GLN A 30 -17.98 10.00 12.88
C GLN A 30 -17.18 10.81 11.86
N LEU A 31 -17.45 10.61 10.57
CA LEU A 31 -16.84 11.38 9.49
C LEU A 31 -17.22 12.86 9.59
N HIS A 32 -18.48 13.16 9.90
CA HIS A 32 -18.95 14.53 10.08
C HIS A 32 -18.25 15.23 11.26
N SER A 33 -18.14 14.55 12.40
CA SER A 33 -17.42 15.09 13.56
C SER A 33 -15.93 15.33 13.24
N ALA A 34 -15.26 14.37 12.62
CA ALA A 34 -13.86 14.50 12.22
C ALA A 34 -13.66 15.64 11.21
N PHE A 35 -14.60 15.82 10.29
CA PHE A 35 -14.55 16.90 9.30
C PHE A 35 -14.69 18.28 9.94
N ILE A 36 -15.60 18.44 10.91
CA ILE A 36 -15.74 19.71 11.66
C ILE A 36 -14.46 20.01 12.44
N GLN A 37 -13.87 19.01 13.10
CA GLN A 37 -12.61 19.19 13.83
C GLN A 37 -11.46 19.60 12.89
N LEU A 38 -11.42 19.03 11.68
CA LEU A 38 -10.43 19.39 10.67
C LEU A 38 -10.66 20.82 10.15
N ALA A 39 -11.91 21.19 9.87
CA ALA A 39 -12.29 22.52 9.41
C ALA A 39 -12.05 23.62 10.45
N ALA A 40 -12.26 23.32 11.73
CA ALA A 40 -11.93 24.25 12.80
C ALA A 40 -10.43 24.61 12.86
N ARG A 41 -9.54 23.74 12.34
CA ARG A 41 -8.09 23.96 12.30
C ARG A 41 -7.61 24.58 11.00
N ALA A 42 -8.18 24.17 9.87
CA ALA A 42 -7.65 24.46 8.54
C ALA A 42 -8.49 25.44 7.71
N GLY A 43 -9.70 25.83 8.16
CA GLY A 43 -10.60 26.70 7.41
C GLY A 43 -11.39 25.95 6.33
N GLU A 44 -11.13 26.26 5.05
CA GLU A 44 -11.75 25.55 3.93
C GLU A 44 -11.09 24.18 3.74
N VAL A 45 -11.88 23.11 3.84
CA VAL A 45 -11.33 21.74 3.89
C VAL A 45 -11.78 20.91 2.70
N ARG A 46 -10.81 20.53 1.88
CA ARG A 46 -10.90 19.40 0.96
C ARG A 46 -10.11 18.23 1.54
N ALA A 47 -10.78 17.34 2.27
CA ALA A 47 -10.09 16.26 2.97
C ALA A 47 -9.92 15.01 2.11
N THR A 48 -8.80 14.33 2.29
CA THR A 48 -8.59 12.95 1.84
C THR A 48 -8.86 11.99 2.99
N LEU A 49 -9.39 10.80 2.68
CA LEU A 49 -9.62 9.74 3.66
C LEU A 49 -8.52 8.70 3.57
N SER A 50 -8.02 8.25 4.71
CA SER A 50 -7.13 7.10 4.82
C SER A 50 -7.67 6.07 5.81
N VAL A 51 -7.36 4.80 5.60
CA VAL A 51 -7.68 3.67 6.47
C VAL A 51 -6.40 3.00 6.95
N HIS A 52 -6.38 2.57 8.21
CA HIS A 52 -5.25 1.84 8.77
C HIS A 52 -5.35 0.34 8.45
N HIS A 53 -4.31 -0.19 7.81
CA HIS A 53 -4.05 -1.61 7.60
C HIS A 53 -3.02 -2.11 8.61
N SER A 54 -3.17 -3.32 9.14
CA SER A 54 -2.27 -3.88 10.16
C SER A 54 -0.83 -4.05 9.68
N LEU A 55 -0.65 -4.44 8.41
CA LEU A 55 0.68 -4.71 7.83
C LEU A 55 1.27 -3.51 7.08
N HIS A 56 0.42 -2.63 6.54
CA HIS A 56 0.84 -1.59 5.60
C HIS A 56 0.65 -0.17 6.15
N GLY A 57 0.16 -0.04 7.39
CA GLY A 57 -0.08 1.25 8.03
C GLY A 57 -1.20 2.03 7.35
N TRP A 58 -1.01 3.34 7.17
CA TRP A 58 -2.05 4.21 6.62
C TRP A 58 -2.11 4.16 5.10
N LEU A 59 -3.27 3.76 4.57
CA LEU A 59 -3.54 3.68 3.15
C LEU A 59 -4.57 4.72 2.74
N GLN A 60 -4.31 5.46 1.67
CA GLN A 60 -5.29 6.40 1.13
C GLN A 60 -6.44 5.60 0.49
N VAL A 61 -7.67 5.93 0.86
CA VAL A 61 -8.86 5.22 0.38
C VAL A 61 -9.04 5.49 -1.12
N CYS A 62 -9.21 4.44 -1.91
CA CYS A 62 -9.53 4.52 -3.34
C CYS A 62 -10.83 3.75 -3.66
N ASP A 63 -11.53 4.14 -4.72
CA ASP A 63 -12.61 3.35 -5.29
C ASP A 63 -12.08 2.27 -6.26
N PRO A 64 -12.92 1.34 -6.74
CA PRO A 64 -12.48 0.29 -7.68
C PRO A 64 -11.93 0.81 -9.02
N GLU A 65 -12.24 2.06 -9.37
CA GLU A 65 -11.67 2.74 -10.54
C GLU A 65 -10.35 3.46 -10.18
N HIS A 66 -9.78 3.19 -9.00
CA HIS A 66 -8.56 3.78 -8.46
C HIS A 66 -8.64 5.30 -8.27
N ARG A 67 -9.86 5.85 -8.09
CA ARG A 67 -10.05 7.27 -7.79
C ARG A 67 -10.06 7.50 -6.29
N TYR A 68 -9.41 8.58 -5.87
CA TYR A 68 -9.38 9.01 -4.48
C TYR A 68 -10.56 9.94 -4.17
N PRO A 69 -11.50 9.56 -3.28
CA PRO A 69 -12.65 10.39 -2.96
C PRO A 69 -12.20 11.62 -2.18
N ILE A 70 -12.44 12.80 -2.75
CA ILE A 70 -12.21 14.08 -2.08
C ILE A 70 -13.46 14.46 -1.29
N ILE A 71 -13.30 14.68 0.01
CA ILE A 71 -14.37 14.99 0.95
C ILE A 71 -14.41 16.51 1.15
N ASN A 72 -15.38 17.16 0.52
CA ASN A 72 -15.61 18.61 0.66
C ASN A 72 -16.85 18.92 1.51
N ASN A 73 -17.82 18.00 1.52
CA ASN A 73 -19.02 18.11 2.34
C ASN A 73 -19.49 16.71 2.74
N PRO A 74 -19.27 16.27 4.00
CA PRO A 74 -19.68 14.95 4.46
C PRO A 74 -21.21 14.71 4.42
N LEU A 75 -22.04 15.76 4.40
CA LEU A 75 -23.50 15.63 4.34
C LEU A 75 -24.03 15.29 2.94
N ARG A 76 -23.29 15.66 1.88
CA ARG A 76 -23.62 15.37 0.48
C ARG A 76 -22.98 14.07 -0.03
N LEU A 77 -22.19 13.41 0.81
CA LEU A 77 -21.45 12.21 0.44
C LEU A 77 -22.32 10.96 0.45
N ASN A 78 -22.13 10.11 -0.55
CA ASN A 78 -22.68 8.75 -0.53
C ASN A 78 -21.80 7.89 0.40
N VAL A 79 -22.20 7.82 1.67
CA VAL A 79 -21.46 7.11 2.74
C VAL A 79 -21.35 5.62 2.45
N SER A 80 -22.37 5.00 1.86
CA SER A 80 -22.33 3.58 1.49
C SER A 80 -21.28 3.31 0.42
N ARG A 81 -21.16 4.19 -0.59
CA ARG A 81 -20.11 4.09 -1.60
C ARG A 81 -18.72 4.31 -0.99
N LEU A 82 -18.57 5.32 -0.13
CA LEU A 82 -17.31 5.57 0.58
C LEU A 82 -16.88 4.36 1.42
N TRP A 83 -17.81 3.73 2.12
CA TRP A 83 -17.53 2.53 2.90
C TRP A 83 -17.06 1.36 2.02
N ARG A 84 -17.67 1.17 0.85
CA ARG A 84 -17.20 0.17 -0.12
C ARG A 84 -15.76 0.47 -0.58
N SER A 85 -15.42 1.74 -0.82
CA SER A 85 -14.04 2.14 -1.13
C SER A 85 -13.06 1.81 0.00
N VAL A 86 -13.45 2.01 1.26
CA VAL A 86 -12.64 1.62 2.43
C VAL A 86 -12.37 0.11 2.43
N LEU A 87 -13.42 -0.70 2.26
CA LEU A 87 -13.29 -2.15 2.22
C LEU A 87 -12.47 -2.62 1.02
N TYR A 88 -12.67 -2.02 -0.15
CA TYR A 88 -11.89 -2.30 -1.35
C TYR A 88 -10.40 -2.04 -1.11
N THR A 89 -10.06 -0.87 -0.55
CA THR A 89 -8.67 -0.49 -0.23
C THR A 89 -8.02 -1.50 0.70
N LEU A 90 -8.74 -1.96 1.74
CA LEU A 90 -8.24 -2.98 2.65
C LEU A 90 -8.05 -4.33 1.94
N SER A 91 -9.02 -4.77 1.14
CA SER A 91 -8.93 -6.04 0.42
C SER A 91 -7.80 -6.06 -0.62
N GLU A 92 -7.53 -4.93 -1.28
CA GLU A 92 -6.38 -4.82 -2.16
C GLU A 92 -5.08 -4.89 -1.38
N ALA A 93 -5.01 -4.22 -0.23
CA ALA A 93 -3.84 -4.23 0.63
C ALA A 93 -3.53 -5.61 1.20
N ASP A 94 -4.55 -6.43 1.49
CA ASP A 94 -4.38 -7.82 1.92
C ASP A 94 -3.66 -8.68 0.84
N THR A 95 -3.68 -8.26 -0.43
CA THR A 95 -2.97 -8.94 -1.53
C THR A 95 -1.57 -8.41 -1.77
N TRP A 96 -1.16 -7.31 -1.12
CA TRP A 96 0.15 -6.72 -1.33
C TRP A 96 1.24 -7.57 -0.67
N PRO A 97 2.40 -7.69 -1.33
CA PRO A 97 3.49 -8.46 -0.74
C PRO A 97 3.99 -7.78 0.53
N THR A 98 4.24 -8.59 1.55
CA THR A 98 4.86 -8.13 2.80
C THR A 98 6.30 -7.68 2.55
N ASP A 99 6.86 -6.92 3.49
CA ASP A 99 8.25 -6.48 3.35
C ASP A 99 9.26 -7.64 3.41
N GLU A 100 8.90 -8.71 4.12
CA GLU A 100 9.66 -9.97 4.12
C GLU A 100 9.64 -10.63 2.74
N GLU A 101 8.47 -10.74 2.10
CA GLU A 101 8.33 -11.30 0.75
C GLU A 101 9.07 -10.46 -0.30
N LYS A 102 9.03 -9.12 -0.17
CA LYS A 102 9.82 -8.22 -1.03
C LYS A 102 11.31 -8.46 -0.83
N SER A 103 11.76 -8.63 0.41
CA SER A 103 13.15 -8.91 0.76
C SER A 103 13.62 -10.25 0.18
N GLN A 104 12.81 -11.31 0.33
CA GLN A 104 13.08 -12.62 -0.24
C GLN A 104 13.19 -12.56 -1.76
N ARG A 105 12.22 -11.94 -2.45
CA ARG A 105 12.27 -11.74 -3.91
C ARG A 105 13.51 -10.96 -4.34
N LYS A 106 13.96 -9.98 -3.54
CA LYS A 106 15.20 -9.24 -3.80
C LYS A 106 16.43 -10.12 -3.66
N MET A 107 16.49 -10.96 -2.63
CA MET A 107 17.59 -11.92 -2.42
C MET A 107 17.65 -12.97 -3.53
N GLU A 108 16.51 -13.55 -3.92
CA GLU A 108 16.42 -14.49 -5.03
C GLU A 108 16.91 -13.90 -6.35
N ARG A 109 16.47 -12.67 -6.67
CA ARG A 109 16.96 -11.93 -7.86
C ARG A 109 18.47 -11.70 -7.80
N GLN A 110 19.00 -11.37 -6.63
CA GLN A 110 20.44 -11.17 -6.46
C GLN A 110 21.22 -12.48 -6.62
N LEU A 111 20.70 -13.59 -6.08
CA LEU A 111 21.31 -14.91 -6.20
C LEU A 111 21.33 -15.37 -7.66
N LYS A 112 20.21 -15.24 -8.37
CA LYS A 112 20.10 -15.57 -9.80
C LYS A 112 21.11 -14.77 -10.64
N ARG A 113 21.20 -13.46 -10.41
CA ARG A 113 22.17 -12.60 -11.11
C ARG A 113 23.61 -13.00 -10.83
N ARG A 114 23.95 -13.40 -9.59
CA ARG A 114 25.29 -13.90 -9.24
C ARG A 114 25.61 -15.22 -9.96
N ALA A 115 24.64 -16.12 -10.06
CA ALA A 115 24.79 -17.39 -10.77
C ALA A 115 25.03 -17.15 -12.28
N GLU A 116 24.23 -16.30 -12.92
CA GLU A 116 24.40 -15.93 -14.33
C GLU A 116 25.79 -15.32 -14.62
N ILE A 117 26.28 -14.43 -13.74
CA ILE A 117 27.63 -13.84 -13.88
C ILE A 117 28.73 -14.91 -13.72
N ALA A 118 28.55 -15.84 -12.78
CA ALA A 118 29.52 -16.92 -12.57
C ALA A 118 29.58 -17.87 -13.77
N GLU A 119 28.42 -18.21 -14.35
CA GLU A 119 28.32 -19.03 -15.56
C GLU A 119 28.94 -18.32 -16.77
N ALA A 120 28.62 -17.04 -17.00
CA ALA A 120 29.23 -16.23 -18.07
C ALA A 120 30.75 -16.06 -17.90
N ARG A 121 31.28 -16.11 -16.67
CA ARG A 121 32.73 -16.15 -16.43
C ARG A 121 33.31 -17.51 -16.81
N ARG A 122 32.70 -18.61 -16.35
CA ARG A 122 33.17 -19.98 -16.68
C ARG A 122 33.16 -20.24 -18.18
N SER A 123 32.15 -19.75 -18.90
CA SER A 123 32.06 -19.92 -20.36
C SER A 123 33.12 -19.13 -21.15
N ARG A 124 33.84 -18.19 -20.51
CA ARG A 124 34.91 -17.41 -21.14
C ARG A 124 36.30 -18.02 -20.95
N PHE A 125 36.46 -18.98 -20.05
CA PHE A 125 37.73 -19.68 -19.85
C PHE A 125 37.67 -21.04 -20.54
N HIS A 126 38.39 -21.18 -21.65
CA HIS A 126 38.66 -22.49 -22.25
C HIS A 126 39.95 -23.04 -21.62
N LEU A 127 39.89 -24.28 -21.13
CA LEU A 127 41.08 -25.03 -20.73
C LEU A 127 41.94 -25.22 -21.98
N VAL A 128 43.07 -24.51 -22.06
CA VAL A 128 44.11 -24.79 -23.05
C VAL A 128 44.68 -26.16 -22.67
N LYS A 129 44.46 -27.17 -23.51
CA LYS A 129 45.19 -28.43 -23.38
C LYS A 129 46.64 -28.14 -23.73
N ASN A 130 47.54 -28.31 -22.77
CA ASN A 130 48.96 -28.35 -23.05
C ASN A 130 49.21 -29.67 -23.80
N ASP A 131 49.30 -29.60 -25.13
CA ASP A 131 49.87 -30.71 -25.88
C ASP A 131 51.35 -30.82 -25.48
N PRO A 132 51.83 -32.00 -25.05
CA PRO A 132 53.24 -32.18 -24.76
C PRO A 132 54.00 -32.05 -26.07
N HIS A 133 54.77 -30.97 -26.21
CA HIS A 133 55.75 -30.85 -27.28
C HIS A 133 56.78 -31.97 -27.11
N THR A 134 56.68 -32.97 -27.97
CA THR A 134 57.73 -33.96 -28.19
C THR A 134 58.94 -33.23 -28.77
N GLU A 135 59.98 -33.03 -27.96
CA GLU A 135 61.30 -32.62 -28.42
C GLU A 135 61.98 -33.82 -29.10
N ASN A 136 62.47 -33.63 -30.33
CA ASN A 136 63.42 -34.50 -31.01
C ASN A 136 64.77 -33.79 -31.06
#